data_AF-A0AAX6FDE0-F1
#
_entry.id   AF-A0AAX6FDE0-F1
#
_cell.length_a   1.000
_cell.length_b   1.000
_cell.length_c   1.000
_cell.angle_alpha   90.00
_cell.angle_beta   90.00
_cell.angle_gamma   90.00
#
_symmetry.space_group_name_H-M   'P 1'
#
loop_
_entity.id
_entity.type
_entity.pdbx_description
1 polymer ?
#
loop_
_entity_poly.entity_id
_entity_poly.type
_entity_poly.pdbx_seq_one_letter_code
_entity_poly.pdbx_strand_id
1 'polypeptide(L)'
;MLKGLVFRAERCFYLAKSYSLAGKRAEAYALFCNARTLADTAAQKLQMANNPDKVLIEDLRVLSDNCRSNSCMEHAAGIMEEEKIPEKLSKGVSTLSLTGREKKEEKFLLDMLDLYESAVADPGSKGVPRIERFPPPFQAVPCNPIVLDIAYNSIEFPSLENRVKKDKKGIFSRLWR
;
A
#
# COMPACT_ATOMS: atom_id res chain seq x y z
N MET A 1 -22.32 -12.56 0.20
CA MET A 1 -21.18 -12.44 1.13
C MET A 1 -20.06 -13.46 0.86
N LEU A 2 -20.33 -14.75 0.61
CA LEU A 2 -19.28 -15.77 0.36
C LEU A 2 -18.42 -15.54 -0.89
N LYS A 3 -19.01 -15.18 -2.04
CA LYS A 3 -18.24 -14.89 -3.26
C LYS A 3 -17.19 -13.78 -3.06
N GLY A 4 -17.48 -12.80 -2.19
CA GLY A 4 -16.53 -11.75 -1.84
C GLY A 4 -15.28 -12.27 -1.11
N LEU A 5 -15.40 -13.36 -0.33
CA LEU A 5 -14.24 -14.00 0.30
C LEU A 5 -13.37 -14.71 -0.74
N VAL A 6 -13.99 -15.36 -1.73
CA VAL A 6 -13.28 -16.03 -2.83
C VAL A 6 -12.49 -15.03 -3.66
N PHE A 7 -13.14 -13.95 -4.12
CA PHE A 7 -12.44 -12.88 -4.86
C PHE A 7 -11.34 -12.22 -4.04
N ARG A 8 -11.49 -12.13 -2.71
CA ARG A 8 -10.46 -11.59 -1.83
C ARG A 8 -9.24 -12.52 -1.77
N ALA A 9 -9.44 -13.84 -1.70
CA ALA A 9 -8.35 -14.82 -1.72
C ALA A 9 -7.58 -14.76 -3.05
N GLU A 10 -8.29 -14.82 -4.18
CA GLU A 10 -7.73 -14.72 -5.53
C GLU A 10 -6.94 -13.42 -5.72
N ARG A 11 -7.53 -12.28 -5.36
CA ARG A 11 -6.84 -10.98 -5.47
C ARG A 11 -5.57 -10.94 -4.62
N CYS A 12 -5.60 -11.52 -3.42
CA CYS A 12 -4.41 -11.60 -2.56
C CYS A 12 -3.32 -12.48 -3.18
N PHE A 13 -3.68 -13.59 -3.83
CA PHE A 13 -2.75 -14.48 -4.53
C PHE A 13 -2.08 -13.79 -5.73
N TYR A 14 -2.85 -13.12 -6.59
CA TYR A 14 -2.27 -12.40 -7.73
C TYR A 14 -1.44 -11.19 -7.29
N LEU A 15 -1.81 -10.53 -6.19
CA LEU A 15 -0.96 -9.50 -5.58
C LEU A 15 0.37 -10.10 -5.12
N ALA A 16 0.35 -11.26 -4.45
CA ALA A 16 1.56 -11.98 -4.04
C ALA A 16 2.47 -12.31 -5.24
N LYS A 17 1.88 -12.73 -6.37
CA LYS A 17 2.60 -12.95 -7.64
C LYS A 17 3.28 -11.68 -8.16
N SER A 18 2.62 -10.53 -8.10
CA SER A 18 3.24 -9.25 -8.48
C SER A 18 4.44 -8.90 -7.60
N TYR A 19 4.36 -9.13 -6.30
CA TYR A 19 5.48 -8.90 -5.37
C TYR A 19 6.63 -9.88 -5.61
N SER A 20 6.32 -11.15 -5.87
CA SER A 20 7.30 -12.18 -6.26
C SER A 20 8.07 -11.77 -7.51
N LEU A 21 7.37 -11.33 -8.57
CA LEU A 21 8.00 -10.85 -9.81
C LEU A 21 8.89 -9.61 -9.59
N ALA A 22 8.58 -8.79 -8.59
CA ALA A 22 9.37 -7.62 -8.22
C ALA A 22 10.55 -7.95 -7.28
N GLY A 23 10.80 -9.22 -6.96
CA GLY A 23 11.85 -9.64 -6.04
C GLY A 23 11.58 -9.30 -4.58
N LYS A 24 10.34 -8.94 -4.22
CA LYS A 24 9.93 -8.64 -2.85
C LYS A 24 9.55 -9.93 -2.11
N ARG A 25 10.58 -10.74 -1.81
CA ARG A 25 10.45 -12.13 -1.33
C ARG A 25 9.64 -12.25 -0.04
N ALA A 26 9.96 -11.43 0.96
CA ALA A 26 9.32 -11.49 2.28
C ALA A 26 7.83 -11.09 2.20
N GLU A 27 7.53 -10.02 1.47
CA GLU A 27 6.16 -9.55 1.25
C GLU A 27 5.35 -10.55 0.43
N ALA A 28 5.94 -11.11 -0.64
CA ALA A 28 5.31 -12.15 -1.45
C ALA A 28 4.98 -13.38 -0.61
N TYR A 29 5.93 -13.85 0.21
CA TYR A 29 5.71 -14.95 1.16
C TYR A 29 4.53 -14.69 2.09
N ALA A 30 4.51 -13.53 2.75
CA ALA A 30 3.45 -13.16 3.68
C ALA A 30 2.08 -13.08 2.97
N LEU A 31 2.04 -12.53 1.76
CA LEU A 31 0.82 -12.44 0.96
C LEU A 31 0.32 -13.81 0.50
N PHE A 32 1.20 -14.75 0.12
CA PHE A 32 0.80 -16.13 -0.18
C PHE A 32 0.22 -16.85 1.04
N CYS A 33 0.85 -16.69 2.21
CA CYS A 33 0.32 -17.24 3.47
C CYS A 33 -1.08 -16.67 3.78
N ASN A 34 -1.26 -15.36 3.65
CA ASN A 34 -2.56 -14.72 3.86
C ASN A 34 -3.61 -15.19 2.83
N ALA A 35 -3.25 -15.26 1.55
CA ALA A 35 -4.13 -15.75 0.48
C ALA A 35 -4.59 -17.19 0.77
N ARG A 36 -3.69 -18.04 1.27
CA ARG A 36 -4.00 -19.40 1.70
C ARG A 36 -5.03 -19.42 2.83
N THR A 37 -4.81 -18.65 3.89
CA THR A 37 -5.76 -18.56 5.02
C THR A 37 -7.13 -18.08 4.56
N LEU A 38 -7.18 -17.10 3.65
CA LEU A 38 -8.43 -16.62 3.06
C LEU A 38 -9.12 -17.71 2.22
N ALA A 39 -8.37 -18.45 1.41
CA ALA A 39 -8.88 -19.55 0.59
C ALA A 39 -9.46 -20.68 1.46
N ASP A 40 -8.72 -21.13 2.47
CA ASP A 40 -9.14 -22.18 3.40
C ASP A 40 -10.41 -21.77 4.16
N THR A 41 -10.46 -20.52 4.64
CA THR A 41 -11.63 -19.96 5.34
C THR A 41 -12.84 -19.86 4.40
N ALA A 42 -12.64 -19.46 3.14
CA ALA A 42 -13.70 -19.38 2.15
C ALA A 42 -14.25 -20.77 1.79
N ALA A 43 -13.37 -21.76 1.63
CA ALA A 43 -13.74 -23.14 1.34
C ALA A 43 -14.55 -23.77 2.47
N GLN A 44 -14.12 -23.59 3.72
CA GLN A 44 -14.87 -24.05 4.90
C GLN A 44 -16.27 -23.45 4.95
N LYS A 45 -16.40 -22.13 4.74
CA LYS A 45 -17.70 -21.46 4.74
C LYS A 45 -18.61 -21.91 3.60
N LEU A 46 -18.06 -22.21 2.42
CA LEU A 46 -18.83 -22.75 1.30
C LEU A 46 -19.31 -24.18 1.57
N GLN A 47 -18.49 -25.01 2.23
CA GLN A 47 -18.88 -26.37 2.61
C GLN A 47 -20.05 -26.38 3.61
N MET A 48 -20.11 -25.39 4.51
CA MET A 48 -21.20 -25.25 5.49
C MET A 48 -22.47 -24.59 4.93
N ALA A 49 -22.49 -24.19 3.66
CA ALA A 49 -23.65 -23.55 3.05
C ALA A 49 -24.72 -24.58 2.67
N ASN A 50 -25.99 -24.16 2.66
CA ASN A 50 -27.14 -25.02 2.32
C ASN A 50 -27.06 -25.64 0.91
N ASN A 51 -26.32 -25.00 -0.01
CA ASN A 51 -26.06 -25.52 -1.35
C ASN A 51 -24.57 -25.30 -1.68
N PRO A 52 -23.68 -26.26 -1.34
CA PRO A 52 -22.25 -26.10 -1.52
C PRO A 52 -21.89 -26.15 -3.00
N ASP A 53 -21.27 -25.09 -3.50
CA ASP A 53 -20.69 -25.04 -4.84
C ASP A 53 -19.40 -25.86 -4.87
N LYS A 54 -19.52 -27.13 -5.25
CA LYS A 54 -18.40 -28.10 -5.25
C LYS A 54 -17.26 -27.69 -6.17
N VAL A 55 -17.57 -27.04 -7.30
CA VAL A 55 -16.55 -26.58 -8.25
C VAL A 55 -15.73 -25.48 -7.61
N LEU A 56 -16.40 -24.49 -7.04
CA LEU A 56 -15.73 -23.37 -6.38
C LEU A 56 -14.91 -23.79 -5.15
N ILE A 57 -15.39 -24.81 -4.41
CA ILE A 57 -14.63 -25.38 -3.28
C ILE A 57 -13.34 -26.05 -3.79
N GLU A 58 -13.39 -26.76 -4.91
CA GLU A 58 -12.21 -27.38 -5.49
C GLU A 58 -11.22 -26.35 -6.03
N ASP A 59 -11.71 -25.31 -6.72
CA ASP A 59 -10.89 -24.18 -7.16
C ASP A 59 -10.14 -23.52 -5.99
N LEU A 60 -10.80 -23.37 -4.84
CA LEU A 60 -10.17 -22.85 -3.62
C LEU A 60 -9.12 -23.79 -3.02
N ARG A 61 -9.28 -25.12 -3.14
CA ARG A 61 -8.22 -26.07 -2.73
C ARG A 61 -7.01 -25.94 -3.63
N VAL A 62 -7.23 -25.87 -4.95
CA VAL A 62 -6.16 -25.63 -5.94
C VAL A 62 -5.45 -24.32 -5.63
N LEU A 63 -6.19 -23.25 -5.33
CA LEU A 63 -5.62 -21.97 -4.91
C LEU A 63 -4.78 -22.09 -3.63
N SER A 64 -5.27 -22.82 -2.62
CA SER A 64 -4.55 -23.05 -1.35
C SER A 64 -3.23 -23.81 -1.56
N ASP A 65 -3.24 -24.84 -2.40
CA ASP A 65 -2.04 -25.61 -2.76
C ASP A 65 -1.05 -24.78 -3.58
N ASN A 66 -1.55 -23.94 -4.49
CA ASN A 66 -0.74 -22.96 -5.22
C ASN A 66 -0.11 -21.95 -4.25
N CYS A 67 -0.86 -21.41 -3.29
CA CYS A 67 -0.33 -20.50 -2.28
C CYS A 67 0.79 -21.17 -1.47
N ARG A 68 0.58 -22.41 -1.01
CA ARG A 68 1.59 -23.18 -0.28
C ARG A 68 2.86 -23.35 -1.12
N SER A 69 2.73 -23.83 -2.36
CA SER A 69 3.85 -24.08 -3.25
C SER A 69 4.65 -22.82 -3.51
N ASN A 70 3.98 -21.71 -3.83
CA ASN A 70 4.63 -20.43 -4.07
C ASN A 70 5.28 -19.85 -2.80
N SER A 71 4.66 -19.98 -1.62
CA SER A 71 5.27 -19.54 -0.37
C SER A 71 6.58 -20.28 -0.09
N CYS A 72 6.64 -21.61 -0.31
CA CYS A 72 7.87 -22.39 -0.20
C CYS A 72 8.94 -21.91 -1.20
N MET A 73 8.56 -21.65 -2.45
CA MET A 73 9.47 -21.16 -3.48
C MET A 73 10.07 -19.78 -3.11
N GLU A 74 9.24 -18.83 -2.68
CA GLU A 74 9.73 -17.50 -2.29
C GLU A 74 10.61 -17.54 -1.04
N HIS A 75 10.29 -18.40 -0.08
CA HIS A 75 11.11 -18.60 1.11
C HIS A 75 12.49 -19.15 0.74
N ALA A 76 12.54 -20.20 -0.08
CA ALA A 76 13.81 -20.78 -0.54
C ALA A 76 14.62 -19.77 -1.35
N ALA A 77 13.98 -19.03 -2.26
CA ALA A 77 14.63 -18.00 -3.05
C ALA A 77 15.17 -16.86 -2.17
N GLY A 78 14.45 -16.47 -1.12
CA GLY A 78 14.90 -15.48 -0.14
C GLY A 78 16.18 -15.91 0.58
N ILE A 79 16.23 -17.14 1.10
CA ILE A 79 17.43 -17.68 1.76
C ILE A 79 18.62 -17.70 0.79
N MET A 80 18.41 -18.19 -0.44
CA MET A 80 19.46 -18.22 -1.47
C MET A 80 19.96 -16.82 -1.85
N GLU A 81 19.12 -15.79 -1.75
CA GLU A 81 19.50 -14.40 -1.97
C GLU A 81 20.31 -13.84 -0.80
N GLU A 82 19.90 -14.15 0.44
CA GLU A 82 20.59 -13.77 1.68
C GLU A 82 22.00 -14.38 1.77
N GLU A 83 22.15 -15.66 1.45
CA GLU A 83 23.46 -16.33 1.43
C GLU A 83 24.45 -15.70 0.44
N LYS A 84 23.94 -15.08 -0.63
CA LYS A 84 24.78 -14.38 -1.62
C LYS A 84 25.15 -12.96 -1.20
N ILE A 85 24.57 -12.41 -0.14
CA ILE A 85 24.85 -11.04 0.32
C ILE A 85 26.33 -10.90 0.72
N PRO A 86 26.93 -11.76 1.57
CA PRO A 86 28.34 -11.64 1.95
C PRO A 86 29.30 -11.68 0.76
N GLU A 87 29.05 -12.54 -0.23
CA GLU A 87 29.88 -12.60 -1.45
C GLU A 87 29.74 -11.35 -2.32
N LYS A 88 28.53 -10.80 -2.45
CA LYS A 88 28.31 -9.55 -3.19
C LYS A 88 28.97 -8.37 -2.49
N LEU A 89 28.87 -8.31 -1.16
CA LEU A 89 29.52 -7.28 -0.35
C LEU A 89 31.05 -7.38 -0.43
N SER A 90 31.62 -8.57 -0.26
CA SER A 90 33.08 -8.75 -0.34
C SER A 90 33.63 -8.37 -1.73
N LYS A 91 32.94 -8.78 -2.81
CA LYS A 91 33.27 -8.34 -4.17
C LYS A 91 33.16 -6.83 -4.33
N GLY A 92 32.08 -6.22 -3.85
CA GLY A 92 31.89 -4.76 -3.93
C GLY A 92 32.96 -3.96 -3.18
N VAL A 93 33.38 -4.44 -2.00
CA VAL A 93 34.47 -3.82 -1.22
C VAL A 93 35.83 -4.02 -1.91
N SER A 94 36.08 -5.18 -2.51
CA SER A 94 37.34 -5.45 -3.22
C SER A 94 37.52 -4.63 -4.51
N THR A 95 36.45 -4.13 -5.11
CA THR A 95 36.48 -3.29 -6.32
C THR A 95 36.46 -1.79 -6.03
N LEU A 96 36.32 -1.39 -4.76
CA LEU A 96 36.42 0.00 -4.33
C LEU A 96 37.88 0.47 -4.44
N SER A 97 38.17 1.23 -5.50
CA SER A 97 39.45 1.91 -5.68
C SER A 97 39.34 3.37 -5.27
N LEU A 98 40.27 3.84 -4.43
CA LEU A 98 40.42 5.25 -4.05
C LEU A 98 40.86 6.14 -5.23
N THR A 99 41.21 5.54 -6.37
CA THR A 99 41.58 6.26 -7.60
C THR A 99 40.36 6.61 -8.46
N GLY A 100 39.42 7.37 -7.89
CA GLY A 100 38.57 8.37 -8.56
C GLY A 100 37.90 8.05 -9.91
N ARG A 101 37.60 6.79 -10.24
CA ARG A 101 36.74 6.44 -11.37
C ARG A 101 35.37 6.03 -10.85
N GLU A 102 34.70 6.94 -10.18
CA GLU A 102 33.29 6.78 -9.86
C GLU A 102 32.51 6.73 -11.18
N LYS A 103 31.90 5.57 -11.49
CA LYS A 103 30.83 5.56 -12.48
C LYS A 103 29.76 6.49 -11.93
N LYS A 104 29.54 7.61 -12.62
CA LYS A 104 28.44 8.54 -12.33
C LYS A 104 27.18 7.69 -12.12
N GLU A 105 26.64 7.69 -10.90
CA GLU A 105 25.37 7.01 -10.63
C GLU A 105 24.32 7.55 -11.60
N GLU A 106 23.57 6.65 -12.25
CA GLU A 106 22.50 7.04 -13.14
C GLU A 106 21.35 7.60 -12.31
N LYS A 107 21.23 8.93 -12.29
CA LYS A 107 20.14 9.64 -11.63
C LYS A 107 18.94 9.79 -12.56
N PHE A 108 17.74 9.72 -12.01
CA PHE A 108 16.49 10.04 -12.71
C PHE A 108 16.16 11.52 -12.55
N LEU A 109 15.24 12.04 -13.37
CA LEU A 109 14.80 13.43 -13.27
C LEU A 109 14.29 13.77 -11.87
N LEU A 110 13.54 12.86 -11.23
CA LEU A 110 13.02 13.08 -9.88
C LEU A 110 14.12 13.22 -8.81
N ASP A 111 15.33 12.70 -9.06
CA ASP A 111 16.46 12.84 -8.13
C ASP A 111 17.17 14.20 -8.27
N MET A 112 16.86 14.96 -9.33
CA MET A 112 17.62 16.13 -9.77
C MET A 112 16.71 17.33 -10.09
N LEU A 113 15.59 17.48 -9.37
CA LEU A 113 14.60 18.54 -9.63
C LEU A 113 15.16 19.98 -9.49
N ASP A 114 16.25 20.15 -8.74
CA ASP A 114 16.93 21.43 -8.55
C ASP A 114 17.95 21.75 -9.66
N LEU A 115 18.22 20.81 -10.57
CA LEU A 115 19.22 20.92 -11.63
C LEU A 115 18.58 20.73 -13.00
N TYR A 116 18.81 21.68 -13.91
CA TYR A 116 18.33 21.56 -15.28
C TYR A 116 19.27 20.66 -16.10
N GLU A 117 19.12 19.35 -15.95
CA GLU A 117 19.78 18.30 -16.75
C GLU A 117 18.72 17.56 -17.58
N SER A 118 18.94 17.38 -18.89
CA SER A 118 17.95 16.71 -19.75
C SER A 118 17.84 15.23 -19.40
N ALA A 119 16.67 14.80 -18.94
CA ALA A 119 16.34 13.40 -18.73
C ALA A 119 15.97 12.66 -20.03
N VAL A 120 15.82 13.39 -21.13
CA VAL A 120 15.54 12.86 -22.47
C VAL A 120 16.79 13.02 -23.33
N ALA A 121 17.07 12.00 -24.13
CA ALA A 121 18.23 12.01 -25.00
C ALA A 121 18.07 13.06 -26.13
N ASP A 122 19.17 13.61 -26.62
CA ASP A 122 19.16 14.62 -27.69
C ASP A 122 18.44 14.09 -28.95
N PRO A 123 17.83 14.99 -29.75
CA PRO A 123 17.17 14.61 -31.00
C PRO A 123 18.11 13.78 -31.90
N GLY A 124 17.74 12.53 -32.19
CA GLY A 124 18.54 11.61 -33.01
C GLY A 124 19.41 10.62 -32.24
N SER A 125 19.51 10.74 -30.91
CA SER A 125 20.18 9.75 -30.06
C SER A 125 19.18 8.69 -29.57
N LYS A 126 19.64 7.43 -29.44
CA LYS A 126 18.81 6.29 -28.98
C LYS A 126 18.77 6.15 -27.44
N GLY A 127 19.07 7.22 -26.70
CA GLY A 127 19.11 7.15 -25.24
C GLY A 127 17.72 6.92 -24.67
N VAL A 128 17.59 5.99 -23.72
CA VAL A 128 16.32 5.74 -23.01
C VAL A 128 16.03 6.95 -22.11
N PRO A 129 14.83 7.53 -22.16
CA PRO A 129 14.44 8.60 -21.24
C PRO A 129 14.49 8.12 -19.79
N ARG A 130 15.15 8.89 -18.92
CA ARG A 130 15.35 8.59 -17.49
C ARG A 130 14.54 9.54 -16.62
N ILE A 131 13.24 9.61 -16.90
CA ILE A 131 12.32 10.48 -16.17
C ILE A 131 12.10 9.95 -14.75
N GLU A 132 11.70 8.69 -14.66
CA GLU A 132 11.40 8.01 -13.38
C GLU A 132 11.77 6.53 -13.48
N ARG A 133 12.06 5.92 -12.33
CA ARG A 133 12.34 4.48 -12.24
C ARG A 133 11.09 3.69 -12.59
N PHE A 134 11.22 2.76 -13.54
CA PHE A 134 10.14 1.86 -13.92
C PHE A 134 10.54 0.38 -13.76
N PRO A 135 9.70 -0.45 -13.14
CA PRO A 135 8.47 -0.10 -12.44
C PRO A 135 8.75 0.75 -11.17
N PRO A 136 7.79 1.59 -10.73
CA PRO A 136 7.94 2.35 -9.51
C PRO A 136 8.24 1.43 -8.31
N PRO A 137 9.07 1.86 -7.36
CA PRO A 137 9.30 1.09 -6.15
C PRO A 137 7.99 0.94 -5.36
N PHE A 138 7.79 -0.23 -4.73
CA PHE A 138 6.68 -0.42 -3.81
C PHE A 138 6.81 0.52 -2.61
N GLN A 139 5.80 1.37 -2.40
CA GLN A 139 5.67 2.20 -1.21
C GLN A 139 4.39 1.86 -0.43
N ALA A 140 4.44 1.99 0.89
CA ALA A 140 3.24 1.93 1.70
C ALA A 140 2.34 3.14 1.39
N VAL A 141 1.08 2.89 1.09
CA VAL A 141 0.08 3.94 0.84
C VAL A 141 -0.98 3.87 1.96
N PRO A 142 -1.34 5.00 2.60
CA PRO A 142 -2.45 5.04 3.55
C PRO A 142 -3.77 4.78 2.81
N CYS A 143 -4.39 3.63 3.05
CA CYS A 143 -5.60 3.21 2.33
C CYS A 143 -6.92 3.67 2.95
N ASN A 144 -6.90 4.20 4.18
CA ASN A 144 -8.09 4.69 4.89
C ASN A 144 -7.74 6.01 5.59
N PRO A 145 -7.78 7.16 4.88
CA PRO A 145 -7.57 8.44 5.52
C PRO A 145 -8.67 8.70 6.56
N ILE A 146 -8.29 9.21 7.72
CA ILE A 146 -9.26 9.68 8.72
C ILE A 146 -9.85 10.99 8.18
N VAL A 147 -11.15 11.00 7.90
CA VAL A 147 -11.88 12.21 7.52
C VAL A 147 -12.66 12.69 8.74
N LEU A 148 -12.32 13.88 9.22
CA LEU A 148 -13.02 14.54 10.33
C LEU A 148 -13.98 15.58 9.75
N ASP A 149 -15.27 15.48 10.09
CA ASP A 149 -16.25 16.51 9.75
C ASP A 149 -16.12 17.69 10.72
N ILE A 150 -15.30 18.66 10.34
CA ILE A 150 -15.09 19.90 11.11
C ILE A 150 -16.26 20.88 10.98
N ALA A 151 -17.17 20.70 10.02
CA ALA A 151 -18.31 21.59 9.84
C ALA A 151 -19.28 21.49 11.04
N TYR A 152 -19.36 20.32 11.67
CA TYR A 152 -20.13 20.12 12.90
C TYR A 152 -19.72 21.08 14.03
N ASN A 153 -18.43 21.42 14.14
CA ASN A 153 -17.93 22.35 15.15
C ASN A 153 -18.41 23.79 14.93
N SER A 154 -18.92 24.11 13.73
CA SER A 154 -19.38 25.45 13.36
C SER A 154 -20.91 25.61 13.51
N ILE A 155 -21.61 24.60 14.03
CA ILE A 155 -23.04 24.69 14.32
C ILE A 155 -23.23 25.48 15.60
N GLU A 156 -23.51 26.77 15.46
CA GLU A 156 -23.84 27.67 16.56
C GLU A 156 -25.32 28.05 16.52
N PHE A 157 -25.93 28.24 17.69
CA PHE A 157 -27.29 28.79 17.75
C PHE A 157 -27.28 30.25 17.27
N PRO A 158 -28.31 30.69 16.52
CA PRO A 158 -28.43 32.09 16.16
C PRO A 158 -28.62 32.95 17.43
N SER A 159 -28.07 34.17 17.41
CA SER A 159 -28.23 35.09 18.53
C SER A 159 -29.72 35.32 18.87
N LEU A 160 -30.05 35.18 20.14
CA LEU A 160 -31.41 35.36 20.67
C LEU A 160 -31.66 36.78 21.19
N GLU A 161 -30.69 37.68 21.13
CA GLU A 161 -30.77 39.04 21.71
C GLU A 161 -31.99 39.84 21.22
N ASN A 162 -32.37 39.67 19.95
CA ASN A 162 -33.53 40.33 19.36
C ASN A 162 -34.88 39.70 19.73
N ARG A 163 -34.86 38.51 20.34
CA ARG A 163 -36.06 37.78 20.78
C ARG A 163 -36.28 37.86 22.29
N VAL A 164 -35.26 38.24 23.06
CA VAL A 164 -35.38 38.49 24.49
C VAL A 164 -36.07 39.84 24.71
N LYS A 165 -37.19 39.85 25.44
CA LYS A 165 -37.83 41.11 25.88
C LYS A 165 -36.83 41.85 26.76
N LYS A 166 -36.37 43.02 26.30
CA LYS A 166 -35.61 43.93 27.17
C LYS A 166 -36.54 44.36 28.30
N ASP A 167 -36.21 43.98 29.54
CA ASP A 167 -36.87 44.52 30.72
C ASP A 167 -36.66 46.02 30.73
N LYS A 168 -37.71 46.76 30.33
CA LYS A 168 -37.80 48.18 30.64
C LYS A 168 -37.94 48.24 32.16
N LYS A 169 -36.83 48.40 32.87
CA LYS A 169 -36.84 48.78 34.29
C LYS A 169 -37.63 50.08 34.40
N GLY A 170 -38.92 49.95 34.66
CA GLY A 170 -39.84 51.07 34.78
C GLY A 170 -39.42 51.95 35.94
N ILE A 171 -39.53 53.25 35.74
CA ILE A 171 -39.18 54.34 36.66
C ILE A 171 -39.92 54.25 38.02
N PHE A 172 -40.91 53.36 38.13
CA PHE A 172 -41.74 53.15 39.33
C PHE A 172 -41.10 52.30 40.44
N SER A 173 -39.92 51.69 40.24
CA SER A 173 -39.24 50.94 41.32
C SER A 173 -38.64 51.82 42.43
N ARG A 174 -38.73 53.15 42.30
CA ARG A 174 -38.22 54.12 43.30
C ARG A 174 -39.29 54.69 44.25
N LEU A 175 -40.56 54.34 44.07
CA LEU A 175 -41.66 54.89 44.87
C LEU A 175 -42.14 53.98 46.02
N TRP A 176 -41.48 52.83 46.21
CA TRP A 176 -41.66 52.00 47.40
C TRP A 176 -40.30 51.80 48.07
N ARG A 177 -39.94 52.77 48.92
CA ARG A 177 -38.97 52.62 50.02
C ARG A 177 -39.61 53.22 51.26
#